data_AF-A0A484LFL0-F1
#
_entry.id   AF-A0A484LFL0-F1
#
_cell.length_a   1.000
_cell.length_b   1.000
_cell.length_c   1.000
_cell.angle_alpha   90.00
_cell.angle_beta   90.00
_cell.angle_gamma   90.00
#
_symmetry.space_group_name_H-M   'P 1'
#
loop_
_entity.id
_entity.type
_entity.pdbx_description
1 polymer ?
#
loop_
_entity_poly.entity_id
_entity_poly.type
_entity_poly.pdbx_seq_one_letter_code
_entity_poly.pdbx_strand_id
1 'polypeptide(L)'
;MKFNLFNLQIFRKEPFFYGHDNQDQPISIAKVLGTDELNAYLNTYNLELDPQLDAIVRRHSRKLWLRFINSDNQYLGCPEAIDFLDKLLRYDHRDRLTAKEALPHPYFFLLPGQRCRK
;
A
#
# COMPACT_ATOMS: atom_id res chain seq x y z
N MET A 1 7.68 6.67 15.18
CA MET A 1 8.23 6.40 13.82
C MET A 1 7.22 6.94 12.81
N LYS A 2 7.44 8.16 12.31
CA LYS A 2 6.47 8.88 11.45
C LYS A 2 6.40 8.20 10.08
N PHE A 3 5.26 7.58 9.74
CA PHE A 3 4.95 7.01 8.42
C PHE A 3 4.70 8.08 7.33
N ASN A 4 5.33 9.27 7.45
CA ASN A 4 4.93 10.48 6.72
C ASN A 4 5.82 10.88 5.55
N LEU A 5 6.74 10.06 5.03
CA LEU A 5 7.68 10.55 4.03
C LEU A 5 7.40 10.20 2.56
N PHE A 6 6.50 9.27 2.21
CA PHE A 6 6.53 8.74 0.84
C PHE A 6 5.20 8.28 0.23
N ASN A 7 4.07 8.76 0.74
CA ASN A 7 2.79 8.18 0.34
C ASN A 7 2.29 8.59 -1.07
N LEU A 8 2.78 9.65 -1.78
CA LEU A 8 1.93 10.21 -2.87
C LEU A 8 2.53 10.80 -4.16
N GLN A 9 3.84 10.86 -4.40
CA GLN A 9 4.32 11.54 -5.64
C GLN A 9 4.13 10.76 -6.96
N ILE A 10 3.61 9.53 -6.93
CA ILE A 10 3.42 8.72 -8.14
C ILE A 10 2.00 8.80 -8.72
N PHE A 11 1.00 9.28 -7.96
CA PHE A 11 -0.41 9.16 -8.39
C PHE A 11 -1.08 10.47 -8.83
N ARG A 12 -0.46 11.65 -8.65
CA ARG A 12 -1.10 12.97 -8.94
C ARG A 12 -2.56 13.08 -8.45
N LYS A 13 -2.89 12.32 -7.40
CA LYS A 13 -4.13 12.33 -6.66
C LYS A 13 -3.72 12.35 -5.19
N GLU A 14 -3.62 13.55 -4.64
CA GLU A 14 -3.48 13.72 -3.20
C GLU A 14 -4.88 13.68 -2.57
N PRO A 15 -5.16 12.78 -1.60
CA PRO A 15 -4.46 11.55 -1.20
C PRO A 15 -5.12 10.24 -1.71
N PHE A 16 -4.31 9.22 -2.05
CA PHE A 16 -4.74 7.85 -2.41
C PHE A 16 -5.52 7.16 -1.28
N PHE A 17 -5.24 7.53 -0.04
CA PHE A 17 -6.05 7.20 1.13
C PHE A 17 -6.73 8.48 1.63
N TYR A 18 -8.02 8.64 1.32
CA TYR A 18 -8.88 9.58 2.04
C TYR A 18 -9.15 9.01 3.44
N GLY A 19 -8.28 9.33 4.38
CA GLY A 19 -8.63 9.38 5.80
C GLY A 19 -9.08 10.79 6.11
N HIS A 20 -10.22 10.95 6.78
CA HIS A 20 -10.68 12.29 7.16
C HIS A 20 -9.79 12.89 8.27
N ASP A 21 -8.91 12.06 8.86
CA ASP A 21 -7.88 12.37 9.83
C ASP A 21 -6.67 11.40 9.75
N ASN A 22 -5.59 11.70 10.50
CA ASN A 22 -4.38 10.85 10.59
C ASN A 22 -4.63 9.49 11.27
N GLN A 23 -5.80 9.28 11.89
CA GLN A 23 -6.19 8.06 12.60
C GLN A 23 -6.82 7.04 11.64
N ASP A 24 -7.43 7.50 10.54
CA ASP A 24 -8.03 6.68 9.49
C ASP A 24 -7.03 6.00 8.55
N GLN A 25 -5.79 6.48 8.49
CA GLN A 25 -4.79 6.02 7.54
C GLN A 25 -4.31 4.58 7.81
N PRO A 26 -3.97 4.19 9.05
CA PRO A 26 -3.67 2.80 9.41
C PRO A 26 -4.87 1.86 9.20
N ILE A 27 -6.08 2.34 9.49
CA ILE A 27 -7.34 1.60 9.32
C ILE A 27 -7.58 1.30 7.83
N SER A 28 -7.32 2.30 6.97
CA SER A 28 -7.46 2.14 5.52
C SER A 28 -6.46 1.14 4.95
N ILE A 29 -5.22 1.12 5.46
CA ILE A 29 -4.22 0.11 5.10
C ILE A 29 -4.68 -1.28 5.55
N ALA A 30 -5.19 -1.43 6.77
CA ALA A 30 -5.70 -2.70 7.28
C ALA A 30 -6.91 -3.24 6.52
N LYS A 31 -7.78 -2.36 6.03
CA LYS A 31 -8.89 -2.72 5.15
C LYS A 31 -8.46 -3.19 3.77
N VAL A 32 -7.23 -2.89 3.34
CA VAL A 32 -6.70 -3.23 2.00
C VAL A 32 -5.75 -4.41 2.07
N LEU A 33 -4.75 -4.39 2.95
CA LEU A 33 -3.79 -5.49 3.12
C LEU A 33 -4.39 -6.69 3.86
N GLY A 34 -5.48 -6.46 4.59
CA GLY A 34 -6.16 -7.49 5.36
C GLY A 34 -5.54 -7.71 6.75
N THR A 35 -6.31 -8.35 7.61
CA THR A 35 -5.95 -8.53 9.03
C THR A 35 -5.07 -9.73 9.29
N ASP A 36 -5.03 -10.70 8.38
CA ASP A 36 -4.25 -11.93 8.58
C ASP A 36 -2.75 -11.65 8.57
N GLU A 37 -2.27 -10.85 7.61
CA GLU A 37 -0.87 -10.42 7.55
C GLU A 37 -0.51 -9.46 8.69
N LEU A 38 -1.45 -8.61 9.13
CA LEU A 38 -1.27 -7.77 10.30
C LEU A 38 -1.07 -8.62 11.56
N ASN A 39 -1.91 -9.63 11.78
CA ASN A 39 -1.81 -10.52 12.93
C ASN A 39 -0.49 -11.32 12.90
N ALA A 40 -0.08 -11.81 11.73
CA ALA A 40 1.21 -12.47 11.55
C ALA A 40 2.38 -11.55 11.91
N TYR A 41 2.33 -10.28 11.49
CA TYR A 41 3.32 -9.27 11.85
C TYR A 41 3.35 -9.01 13.36
N LEU A 42 2.20 -8.77 13.99
CA LEU A 42 2.10 -8.53 15.44
C LEU A 42 2.68 -9.70 16.24
N ASN A 43 2.35 -10.94 15.85
CA ASN A 43 2.88 -12.15 16.48
C ASN A 43 4.40 -12.29 16.30
N THR A 44 4.92 -12.00 15.11
CA THR A 44 6.36 -12.14 14.78
C THR A 44 7.23 -11.23 15.63
N TYR A 45 6.74 -10.03 15.95
CA TYR A 45 7.47 -9.01 16.71
C TYR A 45 6.98 -8.86 18.16
N ASN A 46 6.07 -9.74 18.61
CA ASN A 46 5.43 -9.71 19.93
C ASN A 46 4.86 -8.31 20.29
N LEU A 47 4.10 -7.74 19.36
CA LEU A 47 3.47 -6.43 19.47
C LEU A 47 1.99 -6.58 19.81
N GLU A 48 1.48 -5.70 20.67
CA GLU A 48 0.06 -5.59 20.97
C GLU A 48 -0.56 -4.40 20.25
N LEU A 49 -1.73 -4.61 19.66
CA LEU A 49 -2.51 -3.54 19.04
C LEU A 49 -3.33 -2.81 20.11
N ASP A 50 -3.48 -1.50 19.99
CA ASP A 50 -4.37 -0.73 20.85
C ASP A 50 -5.80 -1.31 20.77
N PRO A 51 -6.47 -1.61 21.91
CA PRO A 51 -7.82 -2.16 21.92
C PRO A 51 -8.85 -1.35 21.11
N GLN A 52 -8.69 -0.03 21.01
CA GLN A 52 -9.55 0.81 20.19
C GLN A 52 -9.34 0.55 18.69
N LEU A 53 -8.10 0.33 18.25
CA LEU A 53 -7.78 -0.01 16.88
C LEU A 53 -8.19 -1.45 16.54
N ASP A 54 -8.02 -2.39 17.46
CA ASP A 54 -8.45 -3.77 17.29
C ASP A 54 -9.97 -3.88 17.03
N ALA A 55 -10.76 -3.11 17.79
CA ALA A 55 -12.21 -3.04 17.60
C ALA A 55 -12.62 -2.52 16.21
N ILE A 56 -11.82 -1.65 15.60
CA ILE A 56 -12.08 -1.08 14.27
C ILE A 56 -11.58 -2.01 13.16
N VAL A 57 -10.46 -2.68 13.38
CA VAL A 57 -9.77 -3.51 12.39
C VAL A 57 -10.38 -4.91 12.29
N ARG A 58 -10.93 -5.46 13.39
CA ARG A 58 -11.66 -6.75 13.53
C ARG A 58 -11.24 -7.83 12.53
N ARG A 59 -11.85 -7.88 11.35
CA ARG A 59 -11.47 -8.80 10.27
C ARG A 59 -11.70 -8.18 8.90
N HIS A 60 -10.64 -8.16 8.10
CA HIS A 60 -10.69 -7.76 6.70
C HIS A 60 -9.88 -8.73 5.86
N SER A 61 -10.48 -9.23 4.78
CA SER A 61 -9.75 -9.98 3.75
C SER A 61 -8.89 -9.02 2.93
N ARG A 62 -7.69 -9.45 2.53
CA ARG A 62 -6.85 -8.71 1.57
C ARG A 62 -7.64 -8.39 0.32
N LYS A 63 -7.59 -7.14 -0.13
CA LYS A 63 -8.22 -6.67 -1.36
C LYS A 63 -7.18 -6.64 -2.47
N LEU A 64 -7.56 -7.13 -3.65
CA LEU A 64 -6.73 -7.01 -4.84
C LEU A 64 -6.61 -5.53 -5.23
N TRP A 65 -5.39 -5.08 -5.52
CA TRP A 65 -5.11 -3.72 -6.01
C TRP A 65 -5.92 -3.35 -7.25
N LEU A 66 -6.19 -4.34 -8.11
CA LEU A 66 -7.03 -4.19 -9.31
C LEU A 66 -8.43 -3.64 -9.01
N ARG A 67 -8.98 -3.88 -7.81
CA ARG A 67 -10.30 -3.34 -7.41
C ARG A 67 -10.32 -1.82 -7.23
N PHE A 68 -9.17 -1.19 -7.11
CA PHE A 68 -9.05 0.27 -6.97
C PHE A 68 -8.79 0.95 -8.31
N ILE A 69 -8.71 0.19 -9.40
CA ILE A 69 -8.57 0.71 -10.75
C ILE A 69 -9.95 0.99 -11.35
N ASN A 70 -10.13 2.20 -11.85
CA ASN A 70 -11.32 2.69 -12.52
C ASN A 70 -10.94 3.46 -13.80
N SER A 71 -11.94 3.92 -14.55
CA SER A 71 -11.75 4.69 -15.80
C SER A 71 -10.81 5.87 -15.65
N ASP A 72 -10.78 6.48 -14.46
CA ASP A 72 -10.06 7.73 -14.21
C ASP A 72 -8.59 7.50 -13.84
N ASN A 73 -8.20 6.28 -13.47
CA ASN A 73 -6.82 5.95 -13.07
C ASN A 73 -6.25 4.70 -13.77
N GLN A 74 -6.97 4.12 -14.73
CA GLN A 74 -6.56 2.93 -15.48
C GLN A 74 -5.18 3.08 -16.13
N TYR A 75 -4.85 4.29 -16.59
CA TYR A 75 -3.53 4.61 -17.16
C TYR A 75 -2.37 4.59 -16.14
N LEU A 76 -2.65 4.43 -14.85
CA LEU A 76 -1.65 4.26 -13.78
C LEU A 76 -1.59 2.82 -13.27
N GLY A 77 -2.58 2.00 -13.62
CA GLY A 77 -2.80 0.67 -13.07
C GLY A 77 -2.20 -0.46 -13.89
N CYS A 78 -1.02 -0.28 -14.50
CA CYS A 78 -0.35 -1.39 -15.19
C CYS A 78 0.21 -2.44 -14.21
N PRO A 79 0.39 -3.70 -14.66
CA PRO A 79 0.87 -4.78 -13.81
C PRO A 79 2.15 -4.45 -13.04
N GLU A 80 3.10 -3.76 -13.67
CA GLU A 80 4.37 -3.36 -13.07
C GLU A 80 4.19 -2.31 -11.96
N ALA A 81 3.21 -1.41 -12.11
CA ALA A 81 2.88 -0.41 -11.09
C ALA A 81 2.21 -1.06 -9.88
N ILE A 82 1.32 -2.01 -10.12
CA ILE A 82 0.66 -2.79 -9.07
C ILE A 82 1.66 -3.65 -8.32
N ASP A 83 2.54 -4.35 -9.03
CA ASP A 83 3.59 -5.19 -8.45
C ASP A 83 4.57 -4.35 -7.61
N PHE A 84 4.96 -3.18 -8.11
CA PHE A 84 5.79 -2.25 -7.36
C PHE A 84 5.11 -1.79 -6.05
N LEU A 85 3.83 -1.43 -6.14
CA LEU A 85 3.03 -1.00 -4.99
C LEU A 85 2.87 -2.13 -3.96
N ASP A 86 2.62 -3.36 -4.41
CA ASP A 86 2.46 -4.53 -3.53
C ASP A 86 3.72 -4.85 -2.74
N LYS A 87 4.89 -4.68 -3.37
CA LYS A 87 6.19 -4.91 -2.72
C LYS A 87 6.63 -3.76 -1.80
N LEU A 88 6.05 -2.57 -1.95
CA LEU A 88 6.26 -1.46 -1.03
C LEU A 88 5.33 -1.51 0.18
N LEU A 89 4.07 -1.86 -0.04
CA LEU A 89 3.02 -1.86 0.98
C LEU A 89 2.91 -3.24 1.65
N ARG A 90 3.90 -3.55 2.49
CA ARG A 90 3.93 -4.75 3.36
C ARG A 90 3.88 -4.39 4.83
N TYR A 91 3.24 -5.23 5.64
CA TYR A 91 3.26 -5.06 7.10
C TYR A 91 4.67 -5.25 7.64
N ASP A 92 5.29 -6.39 7.34
CA ASP A 92 6.67 -6.63 7.69
C ASP A 92 7.57 -5.64 6.95
N HIS A 93 8.30 -4.85 7.73
CA HIS A 93 9.23 -3.85 7.22
C HIS A 93 10.43 -4.50 6.52
N ARG A 94 10.75 -5.77 6.83
CA ARG A 94 11.82 -6.54 6.18
C ARG A 94 11.44 -6.99 4.77
N ASP A 95 10.15 -7.16 4.51
CA ASP A 95 9.63 -7.56 3.19
C ASP A 95 9.44 -6.38 2.23
N ARG A 96 9.59 -5.14 2.73
CA ARG A 96 9.48 -3.95 1.90
C ARG A 96 10.72 -3.79 1.05
N LEU A 97 10.51 -3.44 -0.23
CA LEU A 97 11.62 -3.03 -1.08
C LEU A 97 12.40 -1.88 -0.45
N THR A 98 13.71 -2.07 -0.32
CA THR A 98 14.63 -0.97 -0.04
C THR A 98 14.73 -0.04 -1.24
N ALA A 99 15.22 1.19 -1.05
CA ALA A 99 15.43 2.11 -2.17
C ALA A 99 16.36 1.51 -3.26
N LYS A 100 17.36 0.73 -2.85
CA LYS A 100 18.31 0.06 -3.75
C LYS A 100 17.63 -1.01 -4.61
N GLU A 101 16.64 -1.71 -4.07
CA GLU A 101 15.86 -2.74 -4.80
C GLU A 101 14.70 -2.12 -5.58
N ALA A 102 14.17 -0.99 -5.11
CA ALA A 102 13.10 -0.25 -5.76
C ALA A 102 13.56 0.44 -7.05
N LEU A 103 14.73 1.08 -7.05
CA LEU A 103 15.25 1.80 -8.23
C LEU A 103 15.36 0.94 -9.52
N PRO A 104 15.85 -0.31 -9.48
CA PRO A 104 15.86 -1.19 -10.64
C PRO A 104 14.54 -1.93 -10.89
N HIS A 105 13.42 -1.50 -10.29
CA HIS A 105 12.13 -2.16 -10.54
C HIS A 105 11.65 -1.90 -11.99
N PRO A 106 11.07 -2.90 -12.69
CA PRO A 106 10.51 -2.74 -14.05
C PRO A 106 9.60 -1.52 -14.22
N TYR A 107 8.89 -1.14 -13.15
CA TYR A 107 8.07 0.08 -13.11
C TYR A 107 8.84 1.35 -13.51
N PHE A 108 10.10 1.51 -13.10
CA PHE A 108 10.92 2.69 -13.41
C PHE A 108 11.60 2.62 -14.77
N PHE A 109 11.70 1.43 -15.37
CA PHE A 109 12.23 1.26 -16.73
C PHE A 109 11.19 1.55 -17.82
N LEU A 110 9.93 1.74 -17.45
CA LEU A 110 8.90 2.20 -18.37
C LEU A 110 9.19 3.64 -18.79
N LEU A 111 9.63 3.80 -20.04
CA LEU A 111 9.91 5.08 -20.68
C LEU A 111 8.68 6.03 -20.59
N PRO A 112 8.88 7.35 -20.51
CA PRO A 112 7.80 8.32 -20.66
C PRO A 112 7.05 8.07 -21.98
N GLY A 113 5.77 7.66 -21.91
CA GLY A 113 4.96 7.27 -23.08
C GLY A 113 4.77 5.77 -23.31
N GLN A 114 5.38 4.91 -22.47
CA GLN A 114 5.08 3.47 -22.41
C GLN A 114 4.44 3.03 -21.08
N ARG A 115 4.36 3.93 -20.09
CA ARG A 115 3.63 3.67 -18.85
C ARG A 115 2.17 3.42 -19.17
N CYS A 116 1.75 2.17 -18.95
CA CYS A 116 0.40 1.66 -19.11
C CYS A 116 -0.25 2.18 -20.42
N ARG A 117 0.27 1.77 -21.59
CA ARG A 117 -0.40 2.05 -22.87
C ARG A 117 -1.81 1.46 -22.86
N LYS A 118 -2.78 2.22 -23.37
CA LYS A 118 -4.15 1.77 -23.66
C LYS A 118 -4.13 0.56 -24.59
#